data_AF-A0A2K9LLM2-F1
#
_entry.id   AF-A0A2K9LLM2-F1
#
_cell.length_a   1.000
_cell.length_b   1.000
_cell.length_c   1.000
_cell.angle_alpha   90.00
_cell.angle_beta   90.00
_cell.angle_gamma   90.00
#
_symmetry.space_group_name_H-M   'P 1'
#
loop_
_entity.id
_entity.type
_entity.pdbx_description
1 polymer ?
#
loop_
_entity_poly.entity_id
_entity_poly.type
_entity_poly.pdbx_seq_one_letter_code
_entity_poly.pdbx_strand_id
1 'polypeptide(L)'
;MHRLLDGIIAVATLVIIAMTAVHPVRQEPPPDKHKTTAPVHRGPTLEQSVLFTTIPLPPPPPSGEITESNLNLPTRHDKNGPHIEWGWPDSAVEQDELYHYLRRCAGMELALLSAGQIVRITSQKDSVPISSAVRIIKGRPSPAEQRLVPQIRARGAPVRLFSAQFDQYLIRQLQQVYGQSLRDADRISGRYQRAGKHWNLNMLTVNGRRVGGEIPLKYACISSR
;
A
#
# COMPACT_ATOMS: atom_id res chain seq x y z
N MET A 1 -39.68 13.75 50.41
CA MET A 1 -38.84 13.79 49.18
C MET A 1 -39.59 13.08 48.07
N HIS A 2 -40.26 13.87 47.23
CA HIS A 2 -41.06 13.43 46.09
C HIS A 2 -40.18 12.88 44.96
N ARG A 3 -40.57 11.76 44.34
CA ARG A 3 -40.16 11.42 42.97
C ARG A 3 -41.36 11.68 42.05
N LEU A 4 -41.16 12.69 41.21
CA LEU A 4 -42.08 13.18 40.19
C LEU A 4 -42.03 12.31 38.93
N LEU A 5 -43.25 12.06 38.41
CA LEU A 5 -43.74 12.10 37.01
C LEU A 5 -43.00 11.24 35.98
N ASP A 6 -43.60 10.17 35.43
CA ASP A 6 -44.81 10.11 34.57
C ASP A 6 -44.85 11.15 33.44
N GLY A 7 -44.55 10.64 32.24
CA GLY A 7 -45.34 10.71 30.99
C GLY A 7 -46.04 11.99 30.53
N ILE A 8 -46.36 11.94 29.23
CA ILE A 8 -47.50 12.60 28.55
C ILE A 8 -47.19 13.87 27.72
N ILE A 9 -47.25 13.65 26.39
CA ILE A 9 -48.02 14.38 25.33
C ILE A 9 -47.73 15.87 25.07
N ALA A 10 -47.49 16.17 23.77
CA ALA A 10 -48.12 17.23 22.92
C ALA A 10 -47.08 17.68 21.87
N VAL A 11 -47.20 17.41 20.56
CA VAL A 11 -48.20 17.83 19.55
C VAL A 11 -48.33 19.35 19.41
N ALA A 12 -48.21 19.79 18.14
CA ALA A 12 -48.56 21.10 17.57
C ALA A 12 -47.43 22.17 17.64
N THR A 13 -47.15 23.02 16.65
CA THR A 13 -47.85 23.42 15.42
C THR A 13 -46.92 24.32 14.57
N LEU A 14 -47.15 24.38 13.24
CA LEU A 14 -47.04 25.56 12.34
C LEU A 14 -45.61 26.11 12.07
N VAL A 15 -45.18 26.50 10.85
CA VAL A 15 -45.80 27.37 9.85
C VAL A 15 -45.19 27.11 8.46
N ILE A 16 -46.07 27.14 7.44
CA ILE A 16 -45.81 27.17 5.99
C ILE A 16 -45.31 28.56 5.57
N ILE A 17 -44.21 28.64 4.81
CA ILE A 17 -44.05 29.67 3.76
C ILE A 17 -43.40 29.03 2.53
N ALA A 18 -44.20 28.89 1.47
CA ALA A 18 -43.74 28.71 0.11
C ALA A 18 -43.47 30.10 -0.49
N MET A 19 -42.29 30.31 -1.09
CA MET A 19 -42.11 31.33 -2.12
C MET A 19 -41.23 30.80 -3.25
N THR A 20 -41.86 30.83 -4.41
CA THR A 20 -41.42 30.48 -5.76
C THR A 20 -40.38 31.47 -6.29
N ALA A 21 -39.32 30.98 -6.96
CA ALA A 21 -38.59 31.76 -7.96
C ALA A 21 -37.86 30.85 -8.96
N VAL A 22 -38.60 30.50 -10.02
CA VAL A 22 -38.21 30.43 -11.44
C VAL A 22 -36.73 30.17 -11.78
N HIS A 23 -36.46 28.99 -12.33
CA HIS A 23 -35.22 28.65 -13.05
C HIS A 23 -35.16 29.35 -14.42
N PRO A 24 -34.03 29.97 -14.80
CA PRO A 24 -33.76 30.29 -16.20
C PRO A 24 -33.25 29.05 -16.96
N VAL A 25 -34.04 28.64 -17.94
CA VAL A 25 -33.68 27.69 -19.01
C VAL A 25 -32.53 28.26 -19.83
N ARG A 26 -31.42 27.52 -19.94
CA ARG A 26 -30.33 27.81 -20.89
C ARG A 26 -30.48 26.86 -22.08
N GLN A 27 -30.74 27.43 -23.26
CA GLN A 27 -30.91 26.73 -24.52
C GLN A 27 -29.59 26.11 -25.02
N GLU A 28 -29.65 24.86 -25.47
CA GLU A 28 -28.61 24.19 -26.27
C GLU A 28 -28.54 24.77 -27.69
N PRO A 29 -27.35 24.91 -28.30
CA PRO A 29 -27.22 25.13 -29.73
C PRO A 29 -27.43 23.82 -30.55
N PRO A 30 -27.98 23.92 -31.78
CA PRO A 30 -28.39 22.80 -32.64
C PRO A 30 -27.21 22.03 -33.30
N PRO A 31 -27.48 20.84 -33.90
CA PRO A 31 -26.46 19.83 -34.19
C PRO A 31 -25.83 20.03 -35.57
N ASP A 32 -24.50 19.96 -35.63
CA ASP A 32 -23.77 19.95 -36.89
C ASP A 32 -23.47 18.53 -37.37
N LYS A 33 -23.94 18.23 -38.57
CA LYS A 33 -23.79 16.95 -39.27
C LYS A 33 -22.56 17.01 -40.17
N HIS A 34 -21.48 16.29 -39.83
CA HIS A 34 -20.61 15.72 -40.85
C HIS A 34 -20.09 14.33 -40.47
N LYS A 35 -20.56 13.37 -41.28
CA LYS A 35 -20.18 11.97 -41.44
C LYS A 35 -18.73 11.88 -41.93
N THR A 36 -17.97 10.86 -41.50
CA THR A 36 -17.21 9.91 -42.38
C THR A 36 -16.08 9.16 -41.64
N THR A 37 -16.29 7.84 -41.56
CA THR A 37 -15.35 6.68 -41.52
C THR A 37 -14.19 6.58 -40.52
N ALA A 38 -14.18 5.41 -39.85
CA ALA A 38 -13.08 4.82 -39.09
C ALA A 38 -11.78 4.60 -39.90
N PRO A 39 -10.65 4.40 -39.22
CA PRO A 39 -10.21 3.01 -39.07
C PRO A 39 -9.87 2.62 -37.63
N VAL A 40 -10.17 1.36 -37.36
CA VAL A 40 -9.70 0.54 -36.24
C VAL A 40 -8.16 0.58 -36.22
N HIS A 41 -7.58 1.22 -35.21
CA HIS A 41 -6.22 0.94 -34.78
C HIS A 41 -6.25 0.28 -33.40
N ARG A 42 -6.04 -1.04 -33.38
CA ARG A 42 -5.51 -1.74 -32.21
C ARG A 42 -4.14 -1.13 -31.93
N GLY A 43 -4.07 -0.26 -30.92
CA GLY A 43 -2.79 0.10 -30.32
C GLY A 43 -2.16 -1.16 -29.71
N PRO A 44 -0.84 -1.37 -29.87
CA PRO A 44 -0.19 -2.53 -29.29
C PRO A 44 -0.32 -2.47 -27.77
N THR A 45 -0.76 -3.57 -27.18
CA THR A 45 -0.58 -3.89 -25.77
C THR A 45 0.88 -3.66 -25.43
N LEU A 46 1.18 -2.55 -24.75
CA LEU A 46 2.44 -2.34 -24.06
C LEU A 46 2.50 -3.38 -22.94
N GLU A 47 2.97 -4.57 -23.29
CA GLU A 47 3.70 -5.44 -22.39
C GLU A 47 4.76 -4.57 -21.71
N GLN A 48 4.45 -4.14 -20.49
CA GLN A 48 5.37 -3.41 -19.63
C GLN A 48 6.47 -4.41 -19.25
N SER A 49 7.51 -4.49 -20.06
CA SER A 49 8.76 -5.15 -19.69
C SER A 49 9.29 -4.48 -18.44
N VAL A 50 9.19 -5.17 -17.31
CA VAL A 50 9.61 -4.64 -16.01
C VAL A 50 11.04 -5.10 -15.74
N LEU A 51 11.99 -4.18 -15.78
CA LEU A 51 13.31 -4.39 -15.20
C LEU A 51 13.23 -4.17 -13.69
N PHE A 52 13.43 -5.23 -12.92
CA PHE A 52 13.69 -5.15 -11.48
C PHE A 52 15.11 -5.60 -11.19
N THR A 53 15.86 -4.78 -10.48
CA THR A 53 17.12 -5.18 -9.86
C THR A 53 16.80 -5.80 -8.51
N THR A 54 16.83 -7.13 -8.40
CA THR A 54 17.00 -7.79 -7.11
C THR A 54 18.45 -7.60 -6.68
N ILE A 55 18.67 -6.81 -5.61
CA ILE A 55 19.99 -6.65 -5.01
C ILE A 55 20.28 -7.89 -4.14
N PRO A 56 21.43 -8.56 -4.29
CA PRO A 56 21.80 -9.70 -3.48
C PRO A 56 21.98 -9.32 -2.00
N LEU A 57 21.53 -10.19 -1.10
CA LEU A 57 21.83 -10.09 0.34
C LEU A 57 23.34 -10.23 0.57
N PRO A 58 23.94 -9.47 1.52
CA PRO A 58 25.32 -9.70 1.93
C PRO A 58 25.47 -11.15 2.44
N PRO A 59 26.66 -11.77 2.23
CA PRO A 59 26.91 -13.12 2.73
C PRO A 59 26.71 -13.15 4.25
N PRO A 60 26.19 -14.26 4.80
CA PRO A 60 26.04 -14.40 6.25
C PRO A 60 27.41 -14.23 6.92
N PRO A 61 27.47 -13.56 8.09
CA PRO A 61 28.71 -13.47 8.85
C PRO A 61 29.25 -14.88 9.15
N PRO A 62 30.58 -15.05 9.19
CA PRO A 62 31.19 -16.35 9.44
C PRO A 62 30.67 -16.94 10.75
N SER A 63 30.28 -18.22 10.68
CA SER A 63 29.57 -18.96 11.70
C SER A 63 30.30 -18.94 13.05
N GLY A 64 29.78 -18.13 13.97
CA GLY A 64 30.02 -18.20 15.40
C GLY A 64 28.67 -18.34 16.11
N GLU A 65 28.28 -19.60 16.32
CA GLU A 65 27.41 -20.13 17.36
C GLU A 65 26.39 -19.18 18.04
N ILE A 66 25.16 -19.16 17.53
CA ILE A 66 23.95 -18.99 18.37
C ILE A 66 22.88 -19.97 17.87
N THR A 67 22.59 -20.96 18.70
CA THR A 67 21.50 -21.93 18.60
C THR A 67 20.13 -21.26 18.70
N GLU A 68 19.31 -21.34 17.65
CA GLU A 68 17.84 -21.48 17.73
C GLU A 68 17.23 -21.84 16.34
N SER A 69 16.90 -23.13 16.20
CA SER A 69 15.86 -23.76 15.37
C SER A 69 15.54 -23.26 13.94
N ASN A 70 16.26 -23.86 12.99
CA ASN A 70 15.75 -24.47 11.73
C ASN A 70 14.68 -23.70 10.93
N LEU A 71 15.10 -22.64 10.24
CA LEU A 71 14.44 -22.15 9.03
C LEU A 71 15.29 -22.49 7.79
N ASN A 72 15.36 -23.77 7.42
CA ASN A 72 15.96 -24.20 6.16
C ASN A 72 15.01 -23.87 5.00
N LEU A 73 15.26 -22.79 4.24
CA LEU A 73 14.67 -22.64 2.90
C LEU A 73 15.55 -23.37 1.87
N PRO A 74 14.98 -24.26 1.04
CA PRO A 74 15.72 -24.84 -0.07
C PRO A 74 16.10 -23.76 -1.09
N THR A 75 17.24 -23.98 -1.71
CA THR A 75 17.87 -23.08 -2.66
C THR A 75 17.30 -23.31 -4.07
N ARG A 76 16.80 -22.22 -4.68
CA ARG A 76 17.04 -21.80 -6.08
C ARG A 76 15.90 -21.96 -7.10
N HIS A 77 15.52 -20.83 -7.71
CA HIS A 77 15.73 -20.59 -9.14
C HIS A 77 16.41 -19.24 -9.47
N ASP A 78 16.49 -18.37 -8.47
CA ASP A 78 17.25 -17.14 -8.38
C ASP A 78 17.65 -16.98 -6.91
N LYS A 79 18.87 -16.50 -6.62
CA LYS A 79 19.38 -16.41 -5.23
C LYS A 79 18.68 -15.33 -4.38
N ASN A 80 17.59 -14.79 -4.88
CA ASN A 80 16.92 -13.60 -4.42
C ASN A 80 15.48 -14.05 -4.21
N GLY A 81 14.97 -14.06 -2.97
CA GLY A 81 13.66 -14.63 -2.63
C GLY A 81 12.47 -14.02 -3.41
N PRO A 82 11.22 -14.40 -3.08
CA PRO A 82 10.05 -14.04 -3.88
C PRO A 82 9.94 -12.53 -4.13
N HIS A 83 9.50 -12.17 -5.33
CA HIS A 83 9.13 -10.81 -5.67
C HIS A 83 7.84 -10.40 -4.93
N ILE A 84 7.93 -9.44 -4.01
CA ILE A 84 6.81 -9.05 -3.14
C ILE A 84 6.23 -7.69 -3.56
N GLU A 85 4.91 -7.63 -3.77
CA GLU A 85 4.20 -6.40 -4.12
C GLU A 85 2.96 -6.14 -3.26
N TRP A 86 2.92 -4.98 -2.59
CA TRP A 86 1.78 -4.56 -1.80
C TRP A 86 1.05 -3.38 -2.45
N GLY A 87 -0.18 -3.64 -2.89
CA GLY A 87 -1.11 -2.64 -3.40
C GLY A 87 -1.56 -1.70 -2.28
N TRP A 88 -1.71 -0.43 -2.63
CA TRP A 88 -2.27 0.57 -1.74
C TRP A 88 -3.80 0.58 -1.84
N PRO A 89 -4.52 1.16 -0.86
CA PRO A 89 -5.94 1.41 -0.96
C PRO A 89 -6.24 2.34 -2.14
N ASP A 90 -7.45 2.29 -2.68
CA ASP A 90 -7.84 3.12 -3.84
C ASP A 90 -8.18 4.55 -3.42
N SER A 91 -8.70 4.74 -2.20
CA SER A 91 -9.07 6.05 -1.66
C SER A 91 -7.84 6.91 -1.31
N ALA A 92 -7.86 8.18 -1.73
CA ALA A 92 -6.80 9.14 -1.39
C ALA A 92 -6.65 9.33 0.13
N VAL A 93 -7.77 9.34 0.85
CA VAL A 93 -7.80 9.49 2.31
C VAL A 93 -7.15 8.27 2.97
N GLU A 94 -7.54 7.07 2.55
CA GLU A 94 -6.96 5.83 3.08
C GLU A 94 -5.48 5.68 2.73
N GLN A 95 -5.06 6.11 1.53
CA GLN A 95 -3.65 6.16 1.16
C GLN A 95 -2.86 7.06 2.11
N ASP A 96 -3.39 8.23 2.45
CA ASP A 96 -2.71 9.17 3.35
C ASP A 96 -2.63 8.64 4.79
N GLU A 97 -3.73 8.10 5.30
CA GLU A 97 -3.77 7.47 6.62
C GLU A 97 -2.83 6.26 6.71
N LEU A 98 -2.80 5.42 5.67
CA LEU A 98 -1.87 4.29 5.58
C LEU A 98 -0.43 4.78 5.55
N TYR A 99 -0.12 5.83 4.78
CA TYR A 99 1.21 6.42 4.73
C TYR A 99 1.66 6.82 6.15
N HIS A 100 0.83 7.57 6.87
CA HIS A 100 1.15 7.99 8.24
C HIS A 100 1.29 6.82 9.21
N TYR A 101 0.46 5.79 9.05
CA TYR A 101 0.58 4.56 9.81
C TYR A 101 1.91 3.85 9.54
N LEU A 102 2.26 3.60 8.26
CA LEU A 102 3.50 2.92 7.89
C LEU A 102 4.74 3.74 8.26
N ARG A 103 4.68 5.07 8.18
CA ARG A 103 5.73 5.94 8.74
C ARG A 103 5.94 5.63 10.22
N ARG A 104 4.91 5.82 11.04
CA ARG A 104 5.03 5.70 12.50
C ARG A 104 5.33 4.27 12.99
N CYS A 105 4.67 3.27 12.39
CA CYS A 105 4.73 1.89 12.86
C CYS A 105 5.74 1.05 12.09
N ALA A 106 5.79 1.17 10.77
CA ALA A 106 6.66 0.29 9.96
C ALA A 106 8.07 0.85 9.78
N GLY A 107 8.34 2.05 10.28
CA GLY A 107 9.59 2.78 10.03
C GLY A 107 9.76 3.13 8.55
N MET A 108 8.65 3.35 7.84
CA MET A 108 8.71 3.56 6.40
C MET A 108 9.47 4.85 6.06
N GLU A 109 10.29 4.84 5.02
CA GLU A 109 11.02 5.99 4.52
C GLU A 109 10.95 6.09 3.01
N LEU A 110 10.90 7.32 2.50
CA LEU A 110 11.07 7.59 1.08
C LEU A 110 12.56 7.69 0.76
N ALA A 111 12.94 7.05 -0.34
CA ALA A 111 14.29 7.10 -0.88
C ALA A 111 14.27 7.18 -2.42
N LEU A 112 15.41 7.58 -2.96
CA LEU A 112 15.74 7.57 -4.37
C LEU A 112 16.62 6.35 -4.66
N LEU A 113 16.22 5.51 -5.62
CA LEU A 113 17.07 4.50 -6.23
C LEU A 113 17.58 5.02 -7.57
N SER A 114 18.89 5.23 -7.69
CA SER A 114 19.52 5.69 -8.94
C SER A 114 20.88 5.03 -9.11
N ALA A 115 21.15 4.48 -10.31
CA ALA A 115 22.39 3.75 -10.61
C ALA A 115 22.76 2.67 -9.57
N GLY A 116 21.76 1.96 -9.02
CA GLY A 116 21.97 0.91 -8.01
C GLY A 116 22.24 1.44 -6.59
N GLN A 117 22.27 2.76 -6.39
CA GLN A 117 22.45 3.39 -5.09
C GLN A 117 21.12 3.86 -4.51
N ILE A 118 20.95 3.71 -3.19
CA ILE A 118 19.78 4.16 -2.44
C ILE A 118 20.16 5.40 -1.64
N VAL A 119 19.48 6.52 -1.89
CA VAL A 119 19.64 7.77 -1.15
C VAL A 119 18.36 8.06 -0.37
N ARG A 120 18.45 8.06 0.96
CA ARG A 120 17.31 8.35 1.86
C ARG A 120 16.91 9.82 1.70
N ILE A 121 15.62 10.07 1.46
CA ILE A 121 15.05 11.42 1.30
C ILE A 121 14.36 11.87 2.58
N THR A 122 13.69 10.93 3.25
CA THR A 122 13.12 11.15 4.58
C THR A 122 13.83 10.23 5.57
N SER A 123 14.33 10.75 6.70
CA SER A 123 14.83 9.94 7.81
C SER A 123 13.88 10.09 8.99
N GLN A 124 13.53 9.00 9.68
CA GLN A 124 12.78 9.09 10.94
C GLN A 124 13.70 9.11 12.15
N LYS A 125 14.72 8.24 12.19
CA LYS A 125 15.76 8.12 13.21
C LYS A 125 16.89 7.27 12.62
N ASP A 126 18.15 7.68 12.79
CA ASP A 126 19.29 6.91 12.26
C ASP A 126 19.54 5.58 12.99
N SER A 127 18.85 5.36 14.12
CA SER A 127 18.97 4.15 14.93
C SER A 127 18.04 3.01 14.55
N VAL A 128 17.09 3.20 13.62
CA VAL A 128 16.17 2.12 13.19
C VAL A 128 16.83 1.34 12.04
N PRO A 129 17.17 0.05 12.23
CA PRO A 129 17.73 -0.75 11.15
C PRO A 129 16.75 -0.85 9.97
N ILE A 130 17.24 -0.53 8.78
CA ILE A 130 16.46 -0.60 7.54
C ILE A 130 16.61 -1.97 6.90
N SER A 131 15.51 -2.52 6.40
CA SER A 131 15.47 -3.75 5.64
C SER A 131 16.20 -3.60 4.31
N SER A 132 16.83 -4.67 3.83
CA SER A 132 17.39 -4.73 2.48
C SER A 132 16.32 -4.80 1.40
N ALA A 133 15.06 -5.07 1.75
CA ALA A 133 13.97 -5.11 0.79
C ALA A 133 13.54 -3.70 0.38
N VAL A 134 13.53 -3.46 -0.93
CA VAL A 134 13.19 -2.17 -1.53
C VAL A 134 11.85 -2.28 -2.24
N ARG A 135 10.94 -1.32 -2.00
CA ARG A 135 9.62 -1.31 -2.64
C ARG A 135 9.48 -0.10 -3.55
N ILE A 136 9.52 -0.33 -4.85
CA ILE A 136 9.33 0.74 -5.84
C ILE A 136 7.91 1.32 -5.74
N ILE A 137 7.81 2.65 -5.74
CA ILE A 137 6.51 3.36 -5.73
C ILE A 137 5.93 3.36 -7.14
N LYS A 138 4.99 2.45 -7.37
CA LYS A 138 4.19 2.38 -8.60
C LYS A 138 2.89 3.16 -8.45
N GLY A 139 2.40 3.69 -9.57
CA GLY A 139 1.12 4.39 -9.63
C GLY A 139 1.12 5.75 -8.92
N ARG A 140 -0.07 6.16 -8.46
CA ARG A 140 -0.27 7.46 -7.84
C ARG A 140 0.30 7.45 -6.40
N PRO A 141 1.19 8.39 -6.04
CA PRO A 141 1.66 8.53 -4.66
C PRO A 141 0.52 8.95 -3.73
N SER A 142 0.65 8.64 -2.43
CA SER A 142 -0.27 9.17 -1.43
C SER A 142 -0.22 10.71 -1.38
N PRO A 143 -1.25 11.39 -0.86
CA PRO A 143 -1.22 12.84 -0.67
C PRO A 143 0.05 13.35 0.03
N ALA A 144 0.47 12.71 1.12
CA ALA A 144 1.72 13.04 1.81
C ALA A 144 2.99 12.83 0.95
N GLU A 145 2.97 11.91 -0.01
CA GLU A 145 4.09 11.62 -0.91
C GLU A 145 4.13 12.54 -2.15
N GLN A 146 3.01 13.18 -2.51
CA GLN A 146 2.84 13.92 -3.77
C GLN A 146 3.85 15.04 -3.98
N ARG A 147 4.38 15.65 -2.91
CA ARG A 147 5.37 16.73 -3.03
C ARG A 147 6.78 16.20 -3.34
N LEU A 148 7.14 15.04 -2.79
CA LEU A 148 8.50 14.50 -2.85
C LEU A 148 8.67 13.53 -4.03
N VAL A 149 7.69 12.67 -4.27
CA VAL A 149 7.80 11.60 -5.29
C VAL A 149 8.08 12.14 -6.70
N PRO A 150 7.45 13.23 -7.20
CA PRO A 150 7.79 13.79 -8.51
C PRO A 150 9.24 14.28 -8.60
N GLN A 151 9.75 14.90 -7.53
CA GLN A 151 11.14 15.38 -7.47
C GLN A 151 12.13 14.22 -7.48
N ILE A 152 11.80 13.13 -6.77
CA ILE A 152 12.58 11.90 -6.77
C ILE A 152 12.56 11.25 -8.16
N ARG A 153 11.38 11.17 -8.80
CA ARG A 153 11.20 10.60 -10.15
C ARG A 153 12.07 11.28 -11.20
N ALA A 154 12.28 12.59 -11.08
CA ALA A 154 13.16 13.33 -11.99
C ALA A 154 14.64 12.91 -11.92
N ARG A 155 15.05 12.20 -10.85
CA ARG A 155 16.45 11.82 -10.58
C ARG A 155 16.69 10.31 -10.55
N GLY A 156 15.62 9.51 -10.57
CA GLY A 156 15.65 8.06 -10.54
C GLY A 156 14.34 7.45 -10.02
N ALA A 157 14.37 6.21 -9.57
CA ALA A 157 13.17 5.50 -9.15
C ALA A 157 12.81 5.84 -7.68
N PRO A 158 11.58 6.30 -7.38
CA PRO A 158 11.14 6.48 -6.01
C PRO A 158 10.89 5.12 -5.35
N VAL A 159 11.43 4.93 -4.16
CA VAL A 159 11.26 3.69 -3.40
C VAL A 159 10.82 3.98 -1.96
N ARG A 160 10.11 3.03 -1.37
CA ARG A 160 9.81 2.96 0.05
C ARG A 160 10.73 1.94 0.69
N LEU A 161 11.44 2.37 1.71
CA LEU A 161 12.22 1.54 2.61
C LEU A 161 11.42 1.31 3.87
N PHE A 162 11.66 0.19 4.54
CA PHE A 162 10.97 -0.19 5.76
C PHE A 162 11.97 -0.67 6.80
N SER A 163 11.58 -0.65 8.07
CA SER A 163 12.43 -1.24 9.12
C SER A 163 12.62 -2.74 8.90
N ALA A 164 13.79 -3.25 9.27
CA ALA A 164 14.08 -4.68 9.25
C ALA A 164 13.07 -5.47 10.12
N GLN A 165 12.67 -4.89 11.26
CA GLN A 165 11.67 -5.49 12.16
C GLN A 165 10.31 -5.67 11.47
N PHE A 166 9.83 -4.65 10.75
CA PHE A 166 8.56 -4.72 10.03
C PHE A 166 8.58 -5.80 8.94
N ASP A 167 9.67 -5.88 8.17
CA ASP A 167 9.78 -6.87 7.11
C ASP A 167 9.91 -8.29 7.64
N GLN A 168 10.67 -8.50 8.72
CA GLN A 168 10.70 -9.78 9.41
C GLN A 168 9.33 -10.17 9.95
N TYR A 169 8.56 -9.22 10.48
CA TYR A 169 7.19 -9.46 10.89
C TYR A 169 6.32 -9.95 9.72
N LEU A 170 6.34 -9.22 8.60
CA LEU A 170 5.58 -9.61 7.41
C LEU A 170 5.97 -10.99 6.89
N ILE A 171 7.27 -11.29 6.80
CA ILE A 171 7.76 -12.59 6.35
C ILE A 171 7.29 -13.71 7.27
N ARG A 172 7.37 -13.54 8.60
CA ARG A 172 6.87 -14.54 9.55
C ARG A 172 5.37 -14.77 9.40
N GLN A 173 4.59 -13.70 9.23
CA GLN A 173 3.14 -13.82 9.03
C GLN A 173 2.83 -14.55 7.71
N LEU A 174 3.51 -14.20 6.63
CA LEU A 174 3.38 -14.90 5.35
C LEU A 174 3.72 -16.40 5.49
N GLN A 175 4.78 -16.74 6.23
CA GLN A 175 5.15 -18.13 6.50
C GLN A 175 4.09 -18.87 7.32
N GLN A 176 3.45 -18.21 8.28
CA GLN A 176 2.36 -18.80 9.06
C GLN A 176 1.13 -19.08 8.20
N VAL A 177 0.79 -18.17 7.28
CA VAL A 177 -0.41 -18.33 6.43
C VAL A 177 -0.15 -19.34 5.30
N TYR A 178 1.06 -19.39 4.75
CA TYR A 178 1.34 -20.11 3.49
C TYR A 178 2.33 -21.27 3.61
N GLY A 179 3.08 -21.38 4.71
CA GLY A 179 4.01 -22.48 4.94
C GLY A 179 4.95 -22.72 3.77
N GLN A 180 4.86 -23.92 3.18
CA GLN A 180 5.71 -24.34 2.08
C GLN A 180 5.45 -23.56 0.78
N SER A 181 4.21 -23.15 0.49
CA SER A 181 3.90 -22.45 -0.77
C SER A 181 4.54 -21.06 -0.86
N LEU A 182 4.99 -20.50 0.27
CA LEU A 182 5.80 -19.28 0.28
C LEU A 182 7.24 -19.53 -0.20
N ARG A 183 7.81 -20.70 0.11
CA ARG A 183 9.20 -21.03 -0.22
C ARG A 183 9.39 -21.22 -1.72
N ASP A 184 8.35 -21.72 -2.38
CA ASP A 184 8.32 -22.01 -3.81
C ASP A 184 7.66 -20.86 -4.61
N ALA A 185 7.44 -19.71 -3.98
CA ALA A 185 6.83 -18.56 -4.62
C ALA A 185 7.86 -17.77 -5.43
N ASP A 186 7.55 -17.48 -6.69
CA ASP A 186 8.31 -16.51 -7.48
C ASP A 186 7.79 -15.09 -7.19
N ARG A 187 6.47 -14.97 -7.00
CA ARG A 187 5.79 -13.70 -6.77
C ARG A 187 4.73 -13.81 -5.71
N ILE A 188 4.71 -12.84 -4.80
CA ILE A 188 3.68 -12.65 -3.80
C ILE A 188 3.11 -11.25 -3.97
N SER A 189 1.79 -11.12 -3.97
CA SER A 189 1.17 -9.81 -3.88
C SER A 189 -0.03 -9.78 -2.96
N GLY A 190 -0.44 -8.59 -2.58
CA GLY A 190 -1.57 -8.32 -1.68
C GLY A 190 -1.95 -6.85 -1.74
N ARG A 191 -2.94 -6.44 -0.96
CA ARG A 191 -3.36 -5.04 -0.85
C ARG A 191 -3.53 -4.67 0.62
N TYR A 192 -3.05 -3.49 0.99
CA TYR A 192 -3.38 -2.88 2.26
C TYR A 192 -4.84 -2.45 2.27
N GLN A 193 -5.56 -2.84 3.31
CA GLN A 193 -6.94 -2.45 3.51
C GLN A 193 -7.19 -2.08 4.95
N ARG A 194 -8.15 -1.17 5.13
CA ARG A 194 -8.64 -0.77 6.44
C ARG A 194 -9.65 -1.80 6.95
N ALA A 195 -9.41 -2.31 8.16
CA ALA A 195 -10.36 -3.13 8.91
C ALA A 195 -10.70 -2.39 10.22
N GLY A 196 -11.70 -1.52 10.17
CA GLY A 196 -12.05 -0.63 11.27
C GLY A 196 -10.91 0.35 11.62
N LYS A 197 -10.33 0.22 12.82
CA LYS A 197 -9.20 1.04 13.30
C LYS A 197 -7.83 0.44 12.97
N HIS A 198 -7.80 -0.73 12.33
CA HIS A 198 -6.57 -1.46 12.05
C HIS A 198 -6.33 -1.54 10.54
N TRP A 199 -5.06 -1.77 10.19
CA TRP A 199 -4.64 -2.05 8.83
C TRP A 199 -4.34 -3.53 8.69
N ASN A 200 -4.83 -4.14 7.64
CA ASN A 200 -4.53 -5.51 7.27
C ASN A 200 -3.95 -5.55 5.86
N LEU A 201 -3.16 -6.57 5.59
CA LEU A 201 -2.77 -6.93 4.24
C LEU A 201 -3.61 -8.13 3.82
N ASN A 202 -4.40 -7.98 2.75
CA ASN A 202 -5.33 -8.99 2.28
C ASN A 202 -5.31 -9.11 0.75
N MET A 203 -6.28 -9.84 0.18
CA MET A 203 -6.32 -10.17 -1.25
C MET A 203 -5.00 -10.76 -1.73
N LEU A 204 -4.44 -11.62 -0.90
CA LEU A 204 -3.12 -12.18 -1.10
C LEU A 204 -3.15 -13.13 -2.30
N THR A 205 -2.08 -13.09 -3.09
CA THR A 205 -1.89 -13.95 -4.25
C THR A 205 -0.46 -14.49 -4.27
N VAL A 206 -0.30 -15.77 -4.58
CA VAL A 206 1.00 -16.41 -4.80
C VAL A 206 1.05 -16.89 -6.26
N ASN A 207 2.06 -16.45 -7.01
CA ASN A 207 2.20 -16.72 -8.45
C ASN A 207 0.90 -16.42 -9.22
N GLY A 208 0.24 -15.31 -8.86
CA GLY A 208 -1.02 -14.85 -9.46
C GLY A 208 -2.28 -15.58 -8.98
N ARG A 209 -2.17 -16.66 -8.21
CA ARG A 209 -3.31 -17.40 -7.67
C ARG A 209 -3.73 -16.79 -6.34
N ARG A 210 -5.02 -16.46 -6.19
CA ARG A 210 -5.57 -15.97 -4.92
C ARG A 210 -5.41 -17.05 -3.86
N VAL A 211 -4.86 -16.64 -2.73
CA VAL A 211 -4.71 -17.46 -1.55
C VAL A 211 -5.53 -16.84 -0.42
N GLY A 212 -6.16 -17.67 0.40
CA GLY A 212 -6.91 -17.21 1.55
C GLY A 212 -6.01 -16.54 2.60
N GLY A 213 -6.62 -15.85 3.55
CA GLY A 213 -5.95 -15.27 4.70
C GLY A 213 -5.86 -13.74 4.68
N GLU A 214 -5.58 -13.20 5.86
CA GLU A 214 -5.21 -11.81 6.06
C GLU A 214 -4.00 -11.75 6.99
N ILE A 215 -3.19 -10.72 6.83
CA ILE A 215 -2.08 -10.42 7.73
C ILE A 215 -2.42 -9.12 8.45
N PRO A 216 -2.81 -9.18 9.74
CA PRO A 216 -3.14 -7.97 10.48
C PRO A 216 -1.85 -7.20 10.81
N LEU A 217 -1.81 -5.89 10.59
CA LEU A 217 -0.59 -5.10 10.86
C LEU A 217 -0.51 -4.58 12.30
N LYS A 218 -1.51 -4.86 13.15
CA LYS A 218 -1.58 -4.36 14.53
C LYS A 218 -0.31 -4.59 15.36
N TYR A 219 0.46 -5.65 15.08
CA TYR A 219 1.70 -5.99 15.79
C TYR A 219 2.98 -5.59 15.05
N ALA A 220 2.84 -4.87 13.94
CA ALA A 220 3.95 -4.49 13.07
C ALA A 220 4.59 -3.16 13.48
N CYS A 221 4.09 -2.49 14.53
CA CYS A 221 4.65 -1.24 15.03
C CYS A 221 6.00 -1.48 15.70
N ILE A 222 7.04 -0.83 15.19
CA ILE A 222 8.33 -0.69 15.88
C ILE A 222 8.04 -0.01 17.22
N SER A 223 8.29 -0.71 18.32
CA SER A 223 8.13 -0.14 19.65
C SER A 223 9.09 1.04 19.75
N SER A 224 8.56 2.25 19.98
CA SER A 224 9.37 3.34 20.49
C SER A 224 9.74 2.96 21.93
N ARG A 225 10.91 2.35 22.11
CA ARG A 225 11.57 2.43 23.42
C ARG A 225 11.89 3.90 23.71
#